data_AF-A0A8T5J5R0-F1
#
_entry.id   AF-A0A8T5J5R0-F1
#
_cell.length_a   1.000
_cell.length_b   1.000
_cell.length_c   1.000
_cell.angle_alpha   90.00
_cell.angle_beta   90.00
_cell.angle_gamma   90.00
#
_symmetry.space_group_name_H-M   'P 1'
#
loop_
_entity.id
_entity.type
_entity.pdbx_description
1 polymer ?
#
loop_
_entity_poly.entity_id
_entity_poly.type
_entity_poly.pdbx_seq_one_letter_code
_entity_poly.pdbx_strand_id
1 'polypeptide(L)'
;MQRVGGVGIKILLMLALLLLMPLASANPTGLTYMDSTWSSNDADDGDIIALNPNKTILASFHDDSVMLFNSSSLEKFATFSIKRVSALEFSPDGELLAVNKGSTIQNQESIKL
;
A
#
# COMPACT_ATOMS: atom_id res chain seq x y z
N MET A 1 30.19 2.99 58.49
CA MET A 1 29.12 2.33 57.71
C MET A 1 28.08 3.41 57.42
N GLN A 2 27.83 3.86 56.19
CA GLN A 2 27.22 3.12 55.08
C GLN A 2 27.69 3.70 53.72
N ARG A 3 28.00 2.82 52.76
CA ARG A 3 28.39 3.17 51.39
C ARG A 3 27.13 3.56 50.60
N VAL A 4 26.78 4.84 50.55
CA VAL A 4 25.65 5.38 49.75
C VAL A 4 26.06 5.70 48.29
N GLY A 5 27.10 5.04 47.77
CA GLY A 5 27.66 5.37 46.44
C GLY A 5 27.12 4.55 45.26
N GLY A 6 26.48 3.39 45.51
CA GLY A 6 26.21 2.42 44.44
C GLY A 6 24.85 2.55 43.77
N VAL A 7 23.80 2.92 44.53
CA VAL A 7 22.41 2.95 44.01
C VAL A 7 22.13 4.29 43.31
N GLY A 8 22.60 5.41 43.87
CA GLY A 8 22.45 6.73 43.25
C GLY A 8 23.12 6.85 41.89
N ILE A 9 24.35 6.32 41.75
CA ILE A 9 25.05 6.30 40.45
C ILE A 9 24.28 5.48 39.41
N LYS A 10 23.70 4.34 39.79
CA LYS A 10 22.94 3.48 38.86
C LYS A 10 21.67 4.15 38.38
N ILE A 11 20.96 4.84 39.27
CA ILE A 11 19.75 5.61 38.92
C ILE A 11 20.12 6.75 37.97
N LEU A 12 21.22 7.45 38.23
CA LEU A 12 21.69 8.54 37.37
C LEU A 12 22.09 8.06 35.98
N LEU A 13 22.79 6.92 35.90
CA LEU A 13 23.16 6.28 34.63
C LEU A 13 21.93 5.80 33.86
N MET A 14 20.92 5.27 34.54
CA MET A 14 19.66 4.86 33.91
C MET A 14 18.89 6.06 33.33
N LEU A 15 18.84 7.17 34.07
CA LEU A 15 18.22 8.43 33.60
C LEU A 15 18.97 9.02 32.41
N ALA A 16 20.31 9.04 32.46
CA ALA A 16 21.14 9.51 31.35
C ALA A 16 20.95 8.64 30.10
N LEU A 17 20.81 7.33 30.25
CA LEU A 17 20.56 6.41 29.15
C LEU A 17 19.16 6.60 28.54
N LEU A 18 18.15 6.89 29.36
CA LEU A 18 16.80 7.23 28.89
C LEU A 18 16.79 8.53 28.06
N LEU A 19 17.60 9.51 28.43
CA LEU A 19 17.72 10.79 27.71
C LEU A 19 18.45 10.68 26.36
N LEU A 20 19.22 9.61 26.16
CA LEU A 20 19.94 9.32 24.92
C LEU A 20 19.12 8.48 23.93
N MET A 21 17.93 8.01 24.31
CA MET A 21 17.04 7.27 23.40
C MET A 21 16.31 8.27 22.49
N PRO A 22 16.31 8.07 21.16
CA PRO A 22 15.43 8.85 20.30
C PRO A 22 13.99 8.57 20.72
N LEU A 23 13.20 9.63 20.94
CA LEU A 23 11.74 9.50 21.00
C LEU A 23 11.30 9.07 19.61
N ALA A 24 11.31 7.78 19.35
CA ALA A 24 10.82 7.23 18.10
C ALA A 24 9.32 7.55 18.03
N SER A 25 8.97 8.60 17.28
CA SER A 25 7.60 8.84 16.88
C SER A 25 7.24 7.74 15.88
N ALA A 26 6.36 6.84 16.28
CA ALA A 26 5.72 5.91 15.36
C ALA A 26 4.66 6.71 14.58
N ASN A 27 5.06 7.29 13.45
CA ASN A 27 4.08 7.79 12.48
C ASN A 27 3.49 6.56 11.76
N PRO A 28 2.19 6.26 11.91
CA PRO A 28 1.57 5.19 11.15
C PRO A 28 1.70 5.55 9.66
N THR A 29 2.20 4.61 8.85
CA THR A 29 2.41 4.79 7.41
C THR A 29 1.10 4.90 6.62
N GLY A 30 -0.05 4.91 7.29
CA GLY A 30 -1.38 4.79 6.67
C GLY A 30 -1.64 3.41 6.06
N LEU A 31 -0.64 2.52 6.02
CA LEU A 31 -0.75 1.15 5.55
C LEU A 31 -1.32 0.28 6.68
N THR A 32 -2.61 0.44 6.96
CA THR A 32 -3.35 -0.59 7.70
C THR A 32 -3.34 -1.83 6.83
N TYR A 33 -2.58 -2.86 7.22
CA TYR A 33 -2.61 -4.17 6.58
C TYR A 33 -4.02 -4.74 6.75
N MET A 34 -4.87 -4.50 5.75
CA MET A 34 -6.15 -5.16 5.63
C MET A 34 -5.87 -6.49 4.94
N ASP A 35 -5.54 -7.51 5.74
CA ASP A 35 -5.65 -8.88 5.27
C ASP A 35 -7.15 -9.18 5.10
N SER A 36 -7.68 -8.79 3.95
CA SER A 36 -9.00 -9.19 3.50
C SER A 36 -8.81 -9.95 2.20
N THR A 37 -8.41 -11.20 2.36
CA THR A 37 -8.59 -12.27 1.38
C THR A 37 -10.10 -12.53 1.17
N TRP A 38 -10.82 -11.60 0.54
CA TRP A 38 -12.15 -11.89 0.02
C TRP A 38 -12.29 -11.36 -1.41
N SER A 39 -11.99 -12.28 -2.33
CA SER A 39 -12.67 -12.35 -3.62
C SER A 39 -14.13 -12.70 -3.36
N SER A 40 -14.93 -11.69 -3.01
CA SER A 40 -16.38 -11.77 -3.16
C SER A 40 -16.73 -11.08 -4.47
N ASN A 41 -17.44 -11.80 -5.33
CA ASN A 41 -17.85 -11.45 -6.69
C ASN A 41 -18.69 -10.15 -6.83
N ASP A 42 -18.84 -9.37 -5.75
CA ASP A 42 -19.59 -8.12 -5.64
C ASP A 42 -18.76 -7.05 -4.92
N ALA A 43 -17.46 -6.93 -5.25
CA ALA A 43 -16.63 -5.85 -4.74
C ALA A 43 -17.03 -4.52 -5.41
N ASP A 44 -18.04 -3.87 -4.84
CA ASP A 44 -18.34 -2.46 -5.06
C ASP A 44 -17.10 -1.65 -4.63
N ASP A 45 -16.44 -1.02 -5.62
CA ASP A 45 -15.30 -0.12 -5.50
C ASP A 45 -14.22 -0.49 -4.44
N GLY A 46 -13.77 -1.75 -4.46
CA GLY A 46 -12.48 -2.08 -3.86
C GLY A 46 -11.36 -1.43 -4.67
N ASP A 47 -10.47 -0.66 -4.02
CA ASP A 47 -9.31 -0.06 -4.68
C ASP A 47 -8.57 -1.11 -5.51
N ILE A 48 -8.54 -0.93 -6.84
CA ILE A 48 -7.95 -1.91 -7.75
C ILE A 48 -6.43 -1.75 -7.67
N ILE A 49 -5.78 -2.72 -7.01
CA ILE A 49 -4.33 -2.77 -6.82
C ILE A 49 -3.77 -4.15 -7.19
N ALA A 50 -2.51 -4.18 -7.62
CA ALA A 50 -1.77 -5.42 -7.87
C ALA A 50 -0.30 -5.24 -7.51
N LEU A 51 0.31 -6.26 -6.93
CA LEU A 51 1.75 -6.29 -6.63
C LEU A 51 2.39 -7.36 -7.52
N ASN A 52 3.53 -7.06 -8.13
CA ASN A 52 4.21 -8.06 -8.94
C ASN A 52 4.81 -9.19 -8.07
N PRO A 53 5.11 -10.37 -8.64
CA PRO A 53 5.52 -11.56 -7.87
C PRO A 53 6.75 -11.34 -6.98
N ASN A 54 7.72 -10.55 -7.45
CA ASN A 54 8.94 -10.22 -6.71
C ASN A 54 8.75 -9.05 -5.72
N LYS A 55 7.54 -8.49 -5.61
CA LYS A 55 7.15 -7.42 -4.69
C LYS A 55 7.95 -6.13 -4.86
N THR A 56 8.35 -5.79 -6.09
CA THR A 56 9.11 -4.56 -6.40
C THR A 56 8.27 -3.46 -7.04
N ILE A 57 7.15 -3.82 -7.67
CA ILE A 57 6.27 -2.90 -8.38
C ILE A 57 4.85 -3.07 -7.85
N LEU A 58 4.27 -1.95 -7.42
CA LEU A 58 2.86 -1.84 -7.08
C LEU A 58 2.13 -1.10 -8.21
N ALA A 59 1.08 -1.71 -8.74
CA ALA A 59 0.12 -1.07 -9.62
C ALA A 59 -1.12 -0.68 -8.82
N SER A 60 -1.67 0.50 -9.10
CA SER A 60 -2.92 0.99 -8.51
C SER A 60 -3.71 1.74 -9.56
N PHE A 61 -5.03 1.61 -9.53
CA PHE A 61 -5.93 2.39 -10.37
C PHE A 61 -6.69 3.42 -9.52
N HIS A 62 -6.60 4.68 -9.91
CA HIS A 62 -7.28 5.81 -9.28
C HIS A 62 -7.46 6.93 -10.31
N ASP A 63 -8.55 7.70 -10.22
CA ASP A 63 -8.83 8.84 -11.10
C ASP A 63 -8.63 8.55 -12.60
N ASP A 64 -9.26 7.48 -13.12
CA ASP A 64 -9.15 7.06 -14.53
C ASP A 64 -7.71 6.79 -15.00
N SER A 65 -6.83 6.46 -14.05
CA SER A 65 -5.40 6.28 -14.29
C SER A 65 -4.85 5.06 -13.56
N VAL A 66 -4.06 4.26 -14.27
CA VAL A 66 -3.21 3.22 -13.66
C VAL A 66 -1.86 3.84 -13.34
N MET A 67 -1.46 3.81 -12.09
CA MET A 67 -0.21 4.34 -11.57
C MET A 67 0.70 3.18 -11.14
N LEU A 68 1.99 3.27 -11.47
CA LEU A 68 3.00 2.30 -11.02
C LEU A 68 3.97 2.95 -10.04
N PHE A 69 4.23 2.23 -8.96
CA PHE A 69 5.08 2.65 -7.86
C PHE A 69 6.17 1.62 -7.63
N ASN A 70 7.37 2.10 -7.26
CA ASN A 70 8.33 1.25 -6.59
C ASN A 70 7.75 0.86 -5.23
N SER A 71 7.64 -0.43 -4.94
CA SER A 71 6.99 -0.91 -3.71
C SER A 71 7.74 -0.53 -2.43
N SER A 72 9.06 -0.31 -2.52
CA SER A 72 9.93 -0.04 -1.38
C SER A 72 10.04 1.44 -1.08
N SER A 73 10.26 2.27 -2.11
CA SER A 73 10.33 3.72 -1.95
C SER A 73 8.96 4.41 -2.01
N LEU A 74 7.93 3.71 -2.51
CA LEU A 74 6.60 4.26 -2.82
C LEU A 74 6.63 5.40 -3.84
N GLU A 75 7.74 5.55 -4.56
CA GLU A 75 7.87 6.55 -5.61
C GLU A 75 7.13 6.09 -6.86
N LYS A 76 6.24 6.95 -7.35
CA LYS A 76 5.55 6.74 -8.61
C LYS A 76 6.52 6.96 -9.77
N PHE A 77 6.69 5.96 -10.62
CA PHE A 77 7.58 6.04 -11.79
C PHE A 77 6.83 5.98 -13.13
N ALA A 78 5.55 5.57 -13.14
CA ALA A 78 4.74 5.60 -14.35
C ALA A 78 3.26 5.91 -14.07
N THR A 79 2.57 6.43 -15.08
CA THR A 79 1.13 6.67 -15.06
C THR A 79 0.57 6.47 -16.47
N PHE A 80 -0.53 5.72 -16.55
CA PHE A 80 -1.22 5.41 -17.80
C PHE A 80 -2.69 5.83 -17.66
N SER A 81 -3.17 6.69 -18.57
CA SER A 81 -4.58 7.08 -18.57
C SER A 81 -5.41 5.96 -19.21
N ILE A 82 -6.12 5.21 -18.37
CA ILE A 82 -6.96 4.08 -18.78
C ILE A 82 -8.26 4.18 -18.01
N LYS A 83 -9.33 4.55 -18.71
CA LYS A 83 -10.64 4.66 -18.08
C LYS A 83 -11.26 3.30 -17.84
N ARG A 84 -12.07 3.22 -16.77
CA ARG A 84 -12.92 2.05 -16.48
C ARG A 84 -12.11 0.76 -16.42
N VAL A 85 -11.14 0.71 -15.51
CA VAL A 85 -10.42 -0.52 -15.19
C VAL A 85 -11.27 -1.33 -14.22
N SER A 86 -11.38 -2.64 -14.45
CA SER A 86 -12.10 -3.58 -13.58
C SER A 86 -11.17 -4.56 -12.87
N ALA A 87 -9.96 -4.76 -13.37
CA ALA A 87 -8.94 -5.59 -12.73
C ALA A 87 -7.52 -5.27 -13.23
N LEU A 88 -6.54 -5.54 -12.37
CA LEU A 88 -5.10 -5.46 -12.66
C LEU A 88 -4.44 -6.77 -12.21
N GLU A 89 -3.59 -7.36 -13.04
CA GLU A 89 -2.86 -8.58 -12.68
C GLU A 89 -1.46 -8.61 -13.34
N PHE A 90 -0.43 -8.86 -12.54
CA PHE A 90 0.90 -9.08 -13.09
C PHE A 90 1.04 -10.49 -13.65
N SER A 91 1.72 -10.59 -14.79
CA SER A 91 2.23 -11.85 -15.31
C SER A 91 3.10 -12.60 -14.26
N PRO A 92 3.17 -13.95 -14.32
CA PRO A 92 3.94 -14.73 -13.35
C PRO A 92 5.45 -14.42 -13.31
N ASP A 93 6.01 -13.94 -14.41
CA ASP A 93 7.40 -13.45 -14.48
C ASP A 93 7.56 -12.01 -13.95
N GLY A 94 6.45 -11.27 -13.80
CA GLY A 94 6.40 -9.92 -13.28
C GLY A 94 6.77 -8.82 -14.28
N GLU A 95 6.98 -9.16 -15.56
CA GLU A 95 7.42 -8.21 -16.59
C GLU A 95 6.26 -7.44 -17.23
N LEU A 96 5.07 -8.06 -17.27
CA LEU A 96 3.87 -7.50 -17.87
C LEU A 96 2.76 -7.29 -16.84
N LEU A 97 1.96 -6.25 -17.03
CA LEU A 97 0.73 -5.97 -16.29
C LEU A 97 -0.47 -6.10 -17.25
N ALA A 98 -1.34 -7.06 -16.99
CA ALA A 98 -2.63 -7.16 -17.64
C ALA A 98 -3.60 -6.15 -17.02
N VAL A 99 -4.31 -5.40 -17.88
CA VAL A 99 -5.32 -4.41 -17.48
C VAL A 99 -6.65 -4.82 -18.09
N ASN A 100 -7.61 -5.21 -17.25
CA ASN A 100 -8.96 -5.49 -17.71
C ASN A 100 -9.75 -4.17 -17.74
N LYS A 101 -10.25 -3.82 -18.92
CA LYS A 101 -11.09 -2.65 -19.10
C LYS A 101 -12.55 -3.07 -19.11
N GLY A 102 -13.32 -2.56 -18.17
CA GLY A 102 -14.77 -2.73 -18.16
C GLY A 102 -15.36 -2.14 -19.44
N SER A 103 -16.23 -2.90 -20.10
CA SER A 103 -16.98 -2.40 -21.26
C SER A 103 -18.32 -1.85 -20.79
N THR A 104 -18.63 -0.59 -21.13
CA THR A 104 -20.03 -0.17 -21.18
C THR A 104 -20.56 -0.60 -22.54
N ILE A 105 -21.27 -1.71 -22.59
CA ILE A 105 -22.13 -1.98 -23.75
C ILE A 105 -23.33 -1.04 -23.59
N GLN A 106 -23.27 0.18 -24.12
CA GLN A 106 -24.49 0.92 -24.38
C GLN A 106 -25.14 0.29 -25.61
N ASN A 107 -25.84 -0.83 -25.39
CA ASN A 107 -26.81 -1.29 -26.37
C ASN A 107 -27.98 -0.32 -26.26
N GLN A 108 -27.98 0.72 -27.11
CA GLN A 108 -29.19 1.51 -27.34
C GLN A 108 -30.19 0.60 -28.07
N GLU A 109 -30.93 -0.19 -27.31
CA GLU A 109 -32.14 -0.85 -27.81
C GLU A 109 -33.21 0.22 -28.03
N SER A 110 -33.06 1.00 -29.09
CA SER A 110 -34.14 1.83 -29.61
C SER A 110 -34.97 0.96 -30.55
N ILE A 111 -35.88 0.16 -29.99
CA ILE A 111 -36.97 -0.38 -30.79
C ILE A 111 -37.95 0.78 -31.01
N LYS A 112 -37.91 1.36 -32.20
CA LYS A 112 -38.93 2.29 -32.64
C LYS A 112 -40.19 1.48 -32.93
N LEU A 113 -41.23 1.70 -32.12
CA LEU A 113 -42.60 1.25 -32.41
C LEU A 113 -43.15 1.99 -33.63
#